data_AF-A0A8H6A233-F1
#
_entry.id   AF-A0A8H6A233-F1
#
_cell.length_a   1.000
_cell.length_b   1.000
_cell.length_c   1.000
_cell.angle_alpha   90.00
_cell.angle_beta   90.00
_cell.angle_gamma   90.00
#
_symmetry.space_group_name_H-M   'P 1'
#
loop_
_entity.id
_entity.type
_entity.pdbx_description
1 polymer ?
#
loop_
_entity_poly.entity_id
_entity_poly.type
_entity_poly.pdbx_seq_one_letter_code
_entity_poly.pdbx_strand_id
1 'polypeptide(L)'
;MSEYMADLVIGAPAVTAYIRVTDVIANISSTTLGSELDPSAVFPAPDAAAIFSSPEFARAVFKKLSVDRGISHYKVDPAFFGTYPELYDPSVDIAAKGIPLKPDVQWRLAYPEPLDSSTFQAYRSFMIFNFSVDASAIGSNRDARLVH
;
A
#
# COMPACT_ATOMS: atom_id res chain seq x y z
N MET A 1 5.56 -3.57 10.25
CA MET A 1 5.61 -3.36 11.71
C MET A 1 4.81 -4.44 12.42
N SER A 2 5.25 -4.90 13.58
CA SER A 2 4.59 -5.96 14.35
C SER A 2 4.58 -5.55 15.82
N GLU A 3 3.39 -5.41 16.39
CA GLU A 3 3.14 -4.85 17.74
C GLU A 3 2.68 -5.98 18.67
N TYR A 4 2.82 -5.81 19.99
CA TYR A 4 2.27 -6.76 20.94
C TYR A 4 0.74 -6.63 21.01
N MET A 5 0.02 -7.75 20.99
CA MET A 5 -1.44 -7.76 21.09
C MET A 5 -1.95 -7.14 22.39
N ALA A 6 -1.19 -7.30 23.48
CA ALA A 6 -1.52 -6.70 24.79
C ALA A 6 -1.57 -5.16 24.75
N ASP A 7 -0.84 -4.52 23.83
CA ASP A 7 -0.83 -3.06 23.68
C ASP A 7 -1.98 -2.55 22.79
N LEU A 8 -2.76 -3.46 22.21
CA LEU A 8 -3.87 -3.19 21.29
C LEU A 8 -5.22 -3.59 21.90
N VAL A 9 -5.26 -4.69 22.65
CA VAL A 9 -6.51 -5.27 23.18
C VAL A 9 -6.34 -5.64 24.66
N ILE A 10 -7.32 -5.28 25.48
CA ILE A 10 -7.36 -5.61 26.91
C ILE A 10 -7.34 -7.12 27.10
N GLY A 11 -6.44 -7.61 27.98
CA GLY A 11 -6.39 -9.01 28.36
C GLY A 11 -5.81 -9.95 27.29
N ALA A 12 -5.30 -9.42 26.18
CA ALA A 12 -4.64 -10.23 25.16
C ALA A 12 -3.25 -10.73 25.63
N PRO A 13 -2.83 -11.93 25.20
CA PRO A 13 -1.49 -12.42 25.51
C PRO A 13 -0.41 -11.53 24.87
N ALA A 14 0.79 -11.51 25.46
CA ALA A 14 1.96 -10.79 24.95
C ALA A 14 2.57 -11.47 23.71
N VAL A 15 1.74 -11.70 22.69
CA VAL A 15 2.12 -12.26 21.40
C VAL A 15 2.17 -11.16 20.36
N THR A 16 3.05 -11.32 19.40
CA THR A 16 3.17 -10.40 18.27
C THR A 16 1.94 -10.55 17.35
N ALA A 17 1.33 -9.44 16.99
CA ALA A 17 0.28 -9.37 15.98
C ALA A 17 0.59 -8.35 14.90
N TYR A 18 -0.09 -8.51 13.78
CA TYR A 18 -0.08 -7.55 12.70
C TYR A 18 -1.50 -7.21 12.26
N ILE A 19 -1.69 -5.98 11.81
CA ILE A 19 -2.96 -5.45 11.30
C ILE A 19 -2.68 -4.91 9.89
N ARG A 20 -3.59 -5.17 8.95
CA ARG A 20 -3.48 -4.60 7.60
C ARG A 20 -3.98 -3.17 7.61
N VAL A 21 -3.19 -2.26 7.05
CA VAL A 21 -3.54 -0.83 6.96
C VAL A 21 -4.87 -0.64 6.20
N THR A 22 -5.12 -1.45 5.17
CA THR A 22 -6.37 -1.43 4.39
C THR A 22 -7.61 -1.71 5.24
N ASP A 23 -7.49 -2.59 6.24
CA ASP A 23 -8.62 -2.98 7.10
C ASP A 23 -8.96 -1.87 8.11
N VAL A 24 -7.96 -1.06 8.48
CA VAL A 24 -8.13 0.07 9.40
C VAL A 24 -8.73 1.28 8.67
N ILE A 25 -8.22 1.61 7.48
CA ILE A 25 -8.68 2.77 6.70
C ILE A 25 -10.15 2.65 6.30
N ALA A 26 -10.67 1.43 6.11
CA ALA A 26 -12.06 1.20 5.73
C ALA A 26 -13.08 1.88 6.66
N ASN A 27 -12.74 2.09 7.94
CA ASN A 27 -13.61 2.74 8.93
C ASN A 27 -13.17 4.14 9.34
N ILE A 28 -12.13 4.70 8.70
CA ILE A 28 -11.73 6.09 8.91
C ILE A 28 -12.54 6.97 7.97
N SER A 29 -13.53 7.69 8.52
CA SER A 29 -14.33 8.66 7.76
C SER A 29 -13.46 9.79 7.20
N SER A 30 -13.49 9.99 5.87
CA SER A 30 -12.73 11.02 5.14
C SER A 30 -12.95 12.46 5.64
N THR A 31 -14.02 12.70 6.41
CA THR A 31 -14.47 14.03 6.85
C THR A 31 -13.81 14.50 8.15
N THR A 32 -13.08 13.66 8.90
CA THR A 32 -12.49 14.06 10.19
C THR A 32 -11.05 14.55 10.06
N LEU A 33 -10.91 15.75 9.47
CA LEU A 33 -9.69 16.55 9.56
C LEU A 33 -9.45 16.97 11.02
N GLY A 34 -8.33 16.56 11.61
CA GLY A 34 -7.71 17.32 12.69
C GLY A 34 -8.09 17.02 14.15
N SER A 35 -8.86 15.97 14.45
CA SER A 35 -8.95 15.53 15.87
C SER A 35 -7.67 14.73 16.21
N GLU A 36 -6.71 15.39 16.87
CA GLU A 36 -5.54 14.75 17.49
C GLU A 36 -6.00 13.80 18.59
N LEU A 37 -6.39 12.58 18.22
CA LEU A 37 -6.51 11.50 19.20
C LEU A 37 -5.10 11.03 19.55
N ASP A 38 -4.75 11.10 20.84
CA ASP A 38 -3.56 10.44 21.35
C ASP A 38 -3.86 8.94 21.45
N PRO A 39 -3.17 8.06 20.70
CA PRO A 39 -3.39 6.63 20.78
C PRO A 39 -3.17 6.08 22.19
N SER A 40 -2.33 6.73 23.01
CA SER A 40 -2.13 6.32 24.41
C SER A 40 -3.36 6.56 25.29
N ALA A 41 -4.27 7.45 24.91
CA ALA A 41 -5.50 7.72 25.66
C ALA A 41 -6.66 6.79 25.26
N VAL A 42 -6.53 6.13 24.11
CA VAL A 42 -7.59 5.29 23.53
C VAL A 42 -7.30 3.80 23.73
N PHE A 43 -6.04 3.37 23.75
CA PHE A 43 -5.66 1.98 24.00
C PHE A 43 -5.48 1.67 25.49
N PRO A 44 -5.78 0.41 25.92
CA PRO A 44 -6.09 -0.77 25.11
C PRO A 44 -7.58 -0.90 24.74
N ALA A 45 -7.89 -1.38 23.53
CA ALA A 45 -9.27 -1.56 23.07
C ALA A 45 -9.96 -2.72 23.83
N PRO A 46 -11.29 -2.66 24.04
CA PRO A 46 -12.01 -3.71 24.76
C PRO A 46 -11.96 -5.07 24.06
N ASP A 47 -11.94 -5.07 22.72
CA ASP A 47 -11.75 -6.26 21.90
C ASP A 47 -11.05 -5.92 20.57
N ALA A 48 -10.66 -6.94 19.81
CA ALA A 48 -10.05 -6.75 18.49
C ALA A 48 -11.05 -6.23 17.45
N ALA A 49 -12.35 -6.44 17.63
CA ALA A 49 -13.39 -5.99 16.71
C ALA A 49 -13.63 -4.47 16.81
N ALA A 50 -13.43 -3.88 17.98
CA ALA A 50 -13.55 -2.46 18.28
C ALA A 50 -12.55 -1.65 17.47
N ILE A 51 -11.36 -2.22 17.22
CA ILE A 51 -10.33 -1.65 16.33
C ILE A 51 -10.89 -1.39 14.93
N PHE A 52 -11.76 -2.28 14.44
CA PHE A 52 -12.30 -2.20 13.08
C PHE A 52 -13.73 -1.68 13.04
N SER A 53 -14.46 -1.58 14.15
CA SER A 53 -15.86 -1.14 14.14
C SER A 53 -16.03 0.30 14.61
N SER A 54 -15.09 0.83 15.40
CA SER A 54 -15.12 2.20 15.87
C SER A 54 -14.11 3.09 15.12
N PRO A 55 -14.54 4.23 14.56
CA PRO A 55 -13.65 5.18 13.92
C PRO A 55 -12.55 5.71 14.85
N GLU A 56 -12.80 5.80 16.16
CA GLU A 56 -11.86 6.33 17.15
C GLU A 56 -10.69 5.37 17.37
N PHE A 57 -10.99 4.09 17.58
CA PHE A 57 -9.98 3.03 17.71
C PHE A 57 -9.21 2.83 16.40
N ALA A 58 -9.90 2.85 15.25
CA ALA A 58 -9.27 2.76 13.93
C ALA A 58 -8.25 3.90 13.70
N ARG A 59 -8.63 5.15 14.01
CA ARG A 59 -7.73 6.32 13.91
C ARG A 59 -6.56 6.23 14.88
N ALA A 60 -6.79 5.77 16.10
CA ALA A 60 -5.74 5.55 17.08
C ALA A 60 -4.73 4.48 16.59
N VAL A 61 -5.20 3.35 16.05
CA VAL A 61 -4.31 2.35 15.42
C VAL A 61 -3.55 2.96 14.26
N PHE A 62 -4.23 3.68 13.37
CA PHE A 62 -3.60 4.30 12.20
C PHE A 62 -2.45 5.23 12.58
N LYS A 63 -2.64 6.05 13.62
CA LYS A 63 -1.58 6.93 14.16
C LYS A 63 -0.47 6.13 14.85
N LYS A 64 -0.82 5.08 15.62
CA LYS A 64 0.16 4.20 16.27
C LYS A 64 1.05 3.48 15.24
N LEU A 65 0.46 3.04 14.13
CA LEU A 65 1.19 2.41 13.02
C LEU A 65 2.12 3.39 12.28
N SER A 66 1.95 4.71 12.47
CA SER A 66 2.74 5.75 11.80
C SER A 66 2.69 5.63 10.26
N VAL A 67 1.48 5.57 9.68
CA VAL A 67 1.27 5.50 8.21
C VAL A 67 1.83 6.72 7.49
N ASP A 68 2.01 7.82 8.19
CA ASP A 68 2.69 9.03 7.76
C ASP A 68 4.19 8.85 7.47
N ARG A 69 4.85 7.83 8.03
CA ARG A 69 6.31 7.62 7.87
C ARG A 69 6.72 6.90 6.58
N GLY A 70 5.76 6.54 5.72
CA GLY A 70 6.00 5.94 4.42
C GLY A 70 6.08 4.41 4.41
N ILE A 71 6.03 3.85 3.20
CA ILE A 71 5.82 2.41 2.96
C ILE A 71 6.98 1.51 3.41
N SER A 72 8.19 2.05 3.57
CA SER A 72 9.41 1.30 3.93
C SER A 72 9.36 0.65 5.32
N HIS A 73 8.50 1.17 6.21
CA HIS A 73 8.32 0.64 7.57
C HIS A 73 7.26 -0.48 7.64
N TYR A 74 6.58 -0.74 6.52
CA TYR A 74 5.53 -1.73 6.42
C TYR A 74 6.06 -3.06 5.89
N LYS A 75 5.42 -4.12 6.37
CA LYS A 75 5.67 -5.48 5.92
C LYS A 75 4.46 -5.95 5.11
N VAL A 76 4.70 -6.85 4.19
CA VAL A 76 3.67 -7.43 3.32
C VAL A 76 2.91 -8.52 4.09
N ASP A 77 1.59 -8.57 3.91
CA ASP A 77 0.75 -9.64 4.47
C ASP A 77 1.21 -11.01 3.93
N PRO A 78 1.54 -11.99 4.78
CA PRO A 78 1.95 -13.33 4.34
C PRO A 78 1.00 -13.99 3.35
N ALA A 79 -0.31 -13.71 3.44
CA ALA A 79 -1.30 -14.22 2.49
C ALA A 79 -1.03 -13.77 1.04
N PHE A 80 -0.35 -12.64 0.84
CA PHE A 80 0.04 -12.14 -0.48
C PHE A 80 1.02 -13.07 -1.19
N PHE A 81 2.00 -13.63 -0.46
CA PHE A 81 2.97 -14.59 -1.00
C PHE A 81 2.36 -15.96 -1.31
N GLY A 82 1.16 -16.26 -0.80
CA GLY A 82 0.39 -17.41 -1.24
C GLY A 82 -0.09 -17.29 -2.69
N THR A 83 -0.37 -16.07 -3.14
CA THR A 83 -0.77 -15.77 -4.52
C THR A 83 0.44 -15.55 -5.44
N TYR A 84 1.49 -14.91 -4.91
CA TYR A 84 2.71 -14.56 -5.64
C TYR A 84 3.96 -15.08 -4.90
N PRO A 85 4.19 -16.41 -4.89
CA PRO A 85 5.31 -17.02 -4.17
C PRO A 85 6.68 -16.56 -4.70
N GLU A 86 6.77 -16.17 -5.97
CA GLU A 86 7.98 -15.65 -6.61
C GLU A 86 8.46 -14.32 -6.03
N LEU A 87 7.57 -13.56 -5.39
CA LEU A 87 7.91 -12.30 -4.74
C LEU A 87 8.45 -12.50 -3.31
N TYR A 88 8.40 -13.73 -2.79
CA TYR A 88 8.90 -14.04 -1.47
C TYR A 88 10.41 -14.28 -1.49
N ASP A 89 11.14 -13.47 -0.73
CA ASP A 89 12.57 -13.65 -0.50
C ASP A 89 12.83 -13.97 0.98
N PRO A 90 13.30 -15.18 1.33
CA PRO A 90 13.59 -15.53 2.72
C PRO A 90 14.81 -14.80 3.29
N SER A 91 15.66 -14.21 2.44
CA SER A 91 16.83 -13.43 2.88
C SER A 91 16.46 -12.02 3.35
N VAL A 92 15.26 -11.54 3.01
CA VAL A 92 14.76 -10.22 3.37
C VAL A 92 13.53 -10.36 4.27
N ASP A 93 13.47 -9.61 5.38
CA ASP A 93 12.37 -9.66 6.35
C ASP A 93 11.12 -8.87 5.88
N ILE A 94 10.65 -9.17 4.66
CA ILE A 94 9.55 -8.47 3.98
C ILE A 94 8.16 -8.88 4.48
N ALA A 95 8.01 -10.10 4.99
CA ALA A 95 6.71 -10.64 5.40
C ALA A 95 6.37 -10.27 6.86
N ALA A 96 5.13 -9.87 7.11
CA ALA A 96 4.65 -9.62 8.46
C ALA A 96 4.69 -10.91 9.29
N LYS A 97 4.95 -10.77 10.59
CA LYS A 97 5.08 -11.88 11.54
C LYS A 97 4.10 -11.68 12.67
N GLY A 98 3.56 -12.78 13.19
CA GLY A 98 2.60 -12.78 14.30
C GLY A 98 1.20 -13.18 13.88
N ILE A 99 0.25 -12.98 14.79
CA ILE A 99 -1.16 -13.31 14.58
C ILE A 99 -1.84 -12.20 13.75
N PRO A 100 -2.49 -12.53 12.61
CA PRO A 100 -3.28 -11.55 11.87
C PRO A 100 -4.50 -11.12 12.67
N LEU A 101 -4.59 -9.83 12.99
CA LEU A 101 -5.81 -9.21 13.46
C LEU A 101 -6.58 -8.68 12.24
N LYS A 102 -7.79 -9.21 12.04
CA LYS A 102 -8.62 -8.90 10.88
C LYS A 102 -10.10 -8.76 11.26
N PRO A 103 -10.85 -7.90 10.56
CA PRO A 103 -12.31 -7.87 10.64
C PRO A 103 -12.92 -9.11 9.97
N ASP A 104 -14.19 -9.39 10.28
CA ASP A 104 -14.96 -10.47 9.63
C ASP A 104 -15.06 -10.28 8.11
N VAL A 105 -15.20 -9.02 7.67
CA VAL A 105 -15.25 -8.63 6.26
C VAL A 105 -13.98 -7.87 5.90
N GLN A 106 -13.10 -8.54 5.17
CA GLN A 106 -11.87 -7.96 4.65
C GLN A 106 -12.08 -7.39 3.25
N TRP A 107 -11.82 -6.09 3.10
CA TRP A 107 -11.80 -5.47 1.78
C TRP A 107 -10.57 -5.96 1.00
N ARG A 108 -10.82 -6.41 -0.22
CA ARG A 108 -9.77 -6.60 -1.22
C ARG A 108 -9.79 -5.38 -2.11
N LEU A 109 -8.63 -4.79 -2.38
CA LEU A 109 -8.51 -3.80 -3.43
C LEU A 109 -9.05 -4.44 -4.70
N ALA A 110 -10.09 -3.83 -5.27
CA ALA A 110 -10.62 -4.28 -6.55
C ALA A 110 -9.46 -4.25 -7.55
N TYR A 111 -9.34 -5.33 -8.34
CA TYR A 111 -8.37 -5.34 -9.42
C TYR A 111 -8.67 -4.14 -10.32
N PRO A 112 -7.70 -3.27 -10.62
CA PRO A 112 -7.94 -2.14 -11.51
C PRO A 112 -8.50 -2.68 -12.82
N GLU A 113 -9.52 -2.01 -13.36
CA GLU A 113 -10.10 -2.46 -14.62
C GLU A 113 -8.99 -2.58 -15.68
N PRO A 114 -9.02 -3.64 -16.51
CA PRO A 114 -8.08 -3.78 -17.60
C PRO A 114 -8.07 -2.50 -18.42
N LEU A 115 -6.88 -1.98 -18.72
CA LEU A 115 -6.73 -0.78 -19.51
C LEU A 115 -7.46 -0.96 -20.84
N ASP A 116 -8.37 -0.05 -21.16
CA ASP A 116 -9.12 -0.11 -22.40
C ASP A 116 -8.17 -0.15 -23.61
N SER A 117 -8.50 -1.01 -24.59
CA SER A 117 -7.64 -1.27 -25.74
C SER A 117 -7.35 -0.01 -26.55
N SER A 118 -8.32 0.90 -26.68
CA SER A 118 -8.13 2.16 -27.40
C SER A 118 -7.16 3.09 -26.67
N THR A 119 -7.25 3.13 -25.33
CA THR A 119 -6.34 3.91 -24.49
C THR A 119 -4.92 3.36 -24.55
N PHE A 120 -4.77 2.03 -24.51
CA PHE A 120 -3.47 1.36 -24.67
C PHE A 120 -2.84 1.66 -26.04
N GLN A 121 -3.64 1.64 -27.11
CA GLN A 121 -3.16 1.96 -28.46
C GLN A 121 -2.73 3.43 -28.60
N ALA A 122 -3.44 4.35 -27.94
CA ALA A 122 -3.04 5.75 -27.88
C ALA A 122 -1.68 5.89 -27.19
N TYR A 123 -1.49 5.28 -26.01
CA TYR A 123 -0.20 5.30 -25.31
C TYR A 123 0.94 4.73 -26.16
N ARG A 124 0.71 3.60 -26.84
CA ARG A 124 1.69 3.03 -27.76
C ARG A 124 2.02 3.96 -28.93
N SER A 125 1.01 4.60 -29.52
CA SER A 125 1.20 5.53 -30.63
C SER A 125 2.01 6.76 -30.20
N PHE A 126 1.75 7.29 -29.01
CA PHE A 126 2.53 8.39 -28.43
C PHE A 126 3.97 8.00 -28.16
N MET A 127 4.23 6.81 -27.61
CA MET A 127 5.59 6.32 -27.41
C MET A 127 6.33 6.17 -28.75
N ILE A 128 5.71 5.53 -29.75
CA ILE A 128 6.33 5.34 -31.07
C ILE A 128 6.64 6.69 -31.72
N PHE A 129 5.72 7.66 -31.64
CA PHE A 129 5.95 9.01 -32.15
C PHE A 129 7.13 9.69 -31.45
N ASN A 130 7.17 9.67 -30.12
CA ASN A 130 8.22 10.32 -29.34
C ASN A 130 9.61 9.71 -29.60
N PHE A 131 9.70 8.39 -29.75
CA PHE A 131 10.97 7.72 -30.08
C PHE A 131 11.34 7.78 -31.57
N SER A 132 10.39 8.02 -32.48
CA SER A 132 10.67 8.17 -33.92
C SER A 132 11.16 9.58 -34.31
N VAL A 133 10.84 10.60 -33.49
CA VAL A 133 11.32 11.97 -33.70
C VAL A 133 12.84 12.06 -33.51
N ASP A 134 13.43 11.29 -32.60
CA ASP A 134 14.90 11.27 -32.39
C ASP A 134 15.66 10.56 -33.52
N ALA A 135 15.06 9.58 -34.20
CA ALA A 135 15.71 8.85 -35.29
C ALA A 135 15.74 9.64 -36.61
N SER A 136 14.77 10.53 -36.84
CA SER A 136 14.70 11.35 -38.06
C SER A 136 15.60 12.59 -38.01
N ALA A 137 16.02 13.03 -36.82
CA ALA A 137 16.95 14.16 -36.65
C ALA A 137 18.42 13.85 -37.01
N ILE A 138 18.79 12.57 -37.16
CA ILE A 138 20.19 12.16 -37.44
C ILE A 138 20.43 11.98 -38.96
N GLY A 139 19.39 11.94 -39.79
CA GLY A 139 19.48 11.60 -41.21
C GLY A 139 19.69 12.77 -42.19
N SER A 140 19.59 14.03 -41.77
CA SER A 140 19.44 15.17 -42.71
C SER A 140 20.63 16.14 -42.78
N ASN A 141 21.87 15.70 -42.59
CA ASN A 141 23.03 16.59 -42.75
C ASN A 141 24.28 15.94 -43.39
N ARG A 142 24.09 15.27 -44.52
CA ARG A 142 25.18 14.86 -45.42
C ARG A 142 24.71 14.92 -46.87
N ASP A 143 24.61 16.12 -47.44
CA ASP A 143 24.71 16.34 -48.89
C ASP A 143 24.74 17.85 -49.18
N ALA A 144 25.88 18.48 -48.92
CA ALA A 144 26.21 19.80 -49.47
C ALA A 144 27.74 20.00 -49.47
N ARG A 145 28.46 19.22 -50.27
CA ARG A 145 29.84 19.59 -50.67
C ARG A 145 30.18 18.98 -52.03
N LEU A 146 30.73 19.84 -52.90
CA LEU A 146 31.13 19.68 -54.32
C LEU A 146 29.97 19.90 -55.31
N VAL A 147 30.02 20.88 -56.21
CA VAL A 147 31.08 21.13 -57.21
C VAL A 147 31.07 22.60 -57.68
N HIS A 148 32.29 23.10 -57.93
CA HIS A 148 32.76 24.26 -58.72
C HIS A 148 31.83 25.47 -58.96
#